data_AF-A0A928NAM2-F1
#
_entry.id   AF-A0A928NAM2-F1
#
_cell.length_a   1.000
_cell.length_b   1.000
_cell.length_c   1.000
_cell.angle_alpha   90.00
_cell.angle_beta   90.00
_cell.angle_gamma   90.00
#
_symmetry.space_group_name_H-M   'P 1'
#
loop_
_entity.id
_entity.type
_entity.pdbx_description
1 polymer ?
#
loop_
_entity_poly.entity_id
_entity_poly.type
_entity_poly.pdbx_seq_one_letter_code
_entity_poly.pdbx_strand_id
1 'polypeptide(L)'
;MIGMIKNLKNLRKSKGISQQQLADVILVSQQSVNKYENHDVEPDIDVLIKIADYFDVSLDYLVGRTDIKEMVTKPKMSDLSEKEAKFVQKFRCLKENQKDFVFQLIDSYKSDKE
;
A
#
# COMPACT_ATOMS: atom_id res chain seq x y z
N MET A 1 6.54 -18.17 15.39
CA MET A 1 6.53 -18.08 13.92
C MET A 1 5.68 -16.88 13.54
N ILE A 2 6.23 -15.97 12.75
CA ILE A 2 5.52 -14.77 12.27
C ILE A 2 4.84 -15.22 10.99
N GLY A 3 3.53 -15.48 11.03
CA GLY A 3 2.77 -15.76 9.82
C GLY A 3 2.87 -14.55 8.89
N MET A 4 3.65 -14.71 7.81
CA MET A 4 4.15 -13.61 6.98
C MET A 4 3.06 -12.91 6.15
N ILE A 5 1.79 -13.32 6.18
CA ILE A 5 0.72 -12.61 5.48
C ILE A 5 -0.49 -12.41 6.39
N LYS A 6 -0.29 -11.54 7.39
CA LYS A 6 -1.34 -11.14 8.33
C LYS A 6 -2.55 -10.50 7.64
N ASN A 7 -2.33 -9.84 6.49
CA ASN A 7 -3.30 -8.93 5.90
C ASN A 7 -4.07 -9.48 4.69
N LEU A 8 -3.67 -10.60 4.06
CA LEU A 8 -4.28 -11.07 2.81
C LEU A 8 -5.76 -11.42 2.93
N LYS A 9 -6.13 -12.17 3.97
CA LYS A 9 -7.54 -12.51 4.22
C LYS A 9 -8.39 -11.26 4.45
N ASN A 10 -7.83 -10.25 5.11
CA ASN A 10 -8.51 -8.99 5.36
C ASN A 10 -8.65 -8.16 4.08
N LEU A 11 -7.58 -8.03 3.30
CA LEU A 11 -7.58 -7.36 1.99
C LEU A 11 -8.57 -8.00 1.02
N ARG A 12 -8.60 -9.33 0.95
CA ARG A 12 -9.54 -10.08 0.11
C ARG A 12 -10.99 -9.81 0.54
N LYS A 13 -11.27 -9.89 1.85
CA LYS A 13 -12.60 -9.62 2.41
C LYS A 13 -13.03 -8.17 2.21
N SER A 14 -12.14 -7.19 2.38
CA SER A 14 -12.47 -5.77 2.17
C SER A 14 -12.78 -5.46 0.70
N LYS A 15 -12.19 -6.20 -0.24
CA LYS A 15 -12.51 -6.12 -1.67
C LYS A 15 -13.74 -6.94 -2.07
N GLY A 16 -14.33 -7.71 -1.15
CA GLY A 16 -15.56 -8.48 -1.37
C GLY A 16 -15.41 -9.70 -2.30
N ILE A 17 -14.19 -10.21 -2.50
CA ILE A 17 -13.93 -11.30 -3.46
C ILE A 17 -13.74 -12.66 -2.78
N SER A 18 -14.07 -13.73 -3.50
CA SER A 18 -13.84 -15.11 -3.07
C SER A 18 -12.37 -15.52 -3.18
N GLN A 19 -11.98 -16.61 -2.50
CA GLN A 19 -10.63 -17.16 -2.65
C GLN A 19 -10.34 -17.60 -4.08
N GLN A 20 -11.36 -18.08 -4.81
CA GLN A 20 -11.22 -18.46 -6.22
C GLN A 20 -10.93 -17.25 -7.09
N GLN A 21 -11.69 -16.16 -6.92
CA GLN A 21 -11.49 -14.92 -7.68
C GLN A 21 -10.09 -14.34 -7.44
N LEU A 22 -9.59 -14.39 -6.21
CA LEU A 22 -8.21 -13.97 -5.93
C LEU A 22 -7.19 -14.89 -6.59
N ALA A 23 -7.41 -16.21 -6.54
CA ALA A 23 -6.53 -17.20 -7.15
C ALA A 23 -6.39 -17.00 -8.66
N ASP A 24 -7.50 -16.71 -9.34
CA ASP A 24 -7.55 -16.45 -10.78
C ASP A 24 -6.72 -15.20 -11.15
N VAL A 25 -6.77 -14.16 -10.32
CA VAL A 25 -6.02 -12.90 -10.53
C VAL A 25 -4.52 -13.09 -10.34
N ILE A 26 -4.10 -13.80 -9.29
CA ILE A 26 -2.67 -13.97 -8.97
C ILE A 26 -2.06 -15.21 -9.64
N LEU A 27 -2.85 -15.92 -10.47
CA LEU A 27 -2.48 -17.08 -11.27
C LEU A 27 -2.00 -18.27 -10.42
N VAL A 28 -2.75 -18.60 -9.37
CA VAL A 28 -2.51 -19.76 -8.50
C VAL A 28 -3.79 -20.58 -8.31
N SER A 29 -3.71 -21.70 -7.60
CA SER A 29 -4.91 -22.46 -7.24
C SER A 29 -5.66 -21.83 -6.06
N GLN A 30 -6.97 -22.03 -5.98
CA GLN A 30 -7.76 -21.66 -4.78
C GLN A 30 -7.20 -22.31 -3.52
N GLN A 31 -6.69 -23.55 -3.63
CA GLN A 31 -6.05 -24.26 -2.53
C GLN A 31 -4.80 -23.53 -2.05
N SER A 32 -4.01 -22.95 -2.96
CA SER A 32 -2.85 -22.12 -2.64
C SER A 32 -3.29 -20.89 -1.83
N VAL A 33 -4.33 -20.16 -2.28
CA VAL A 33 -4.88 -19.03 -1.54
C VAL A 33 -5.35 -19.44 -0.13
N ASN A 34 -6.04 -20.58 0.00
CA ASN A 34 -6.46 -21.10 1.29
C ASN A 34 -5.28 -21.45 2.20
N LYS A 35 -4.18 -21.97 1.63
CA LYS A 35 -2.95 -22.25 2.37
C LYS A 35 -2.29 -20.96 2.86
N TYR A 36 -2.19 -19.94 2.00
CA TYR A 36 -1.67 -18.62 2.37
C TYR A 36 -2.48 -17.97 3.49
N GLU A 37 -3.81 -18.11 3.46
CA GLU A 37 -4.69 -17.47 4.45
C GLU A 37 -4.81 -18.21 5.78
N ASN A 38 -4.63 -19.54 5.80
CA ASN A 38 -5.02 -20.36 6.95
C ASN A 38 -3.99 -21.42 7.41
N HIS A 39 -2.95 -21.73 6.64
CA HIS A 39 -2.08 -22.90 6.89
C HIS A 39 -0.58 -22.58 6.99
N ASP A 40 -0.23 -21.32 7.28
CA ASP A 40 1.17 -20.85 7.46
C ASP A 40 2.09 -21.26 6.29
N VAL A 41 1.58 -21.12 5.07
CA VAL A 41 2.33 -21.36 3.84
C VAL A 41 2.71 -20.01 3.22
N GLU A 42 4.00 -19.85 2.92
CA GLU A 42 4.52 -18.66 2.26
C GLU A 42 4.35 -18.77 0.73
N PRO A 43 3.78 -17.75 0.07
CA PRO A 43 3.88 -17.62 -1.38
C PRO A 43 5.31 -17.27 -1.80
N ASP A 44 5.63 -17.57 -3.05
CA ASP A 44 6.87 -17.07 -3.65
C ASP A 44 6.81 -15.55 -3.87
N ILE A 45 7.97 -14.98 -4.24
CA ILE A 45 8.13 -13.54 -4.47
C ILE A 45 7.21 -13.05 -5.59
N ASP A 46 7.02 -13.84 -6.65
CA ASP A 46 6.19 -13.44 -7.79
C ASP A 46 4.71 -13.34 -7.40
N VAL A 47 4.21 -14.27 -6.60
CA VAL A 47 2.85 -14.25 -6.05
C VAL A 47 2.69 -13.10 -5.05
N LEU A 48 3.69 -12.84 -4.21
CA LEU A 48 3.67 -11.69 -3.29
C LEU A 48 3.56 -10.35 -4.03
N ILE A 49 4.33 -10.17 -5.12
CA ILE A 49 4.26 -8.97 -5.96
C ILE A 49 2.87 -8.83 -6.58
N LYS A 50 2.32 -9.90 -7.17
CA LYS A 50 0.97 -9.87 -7.76
C LYS A 50 -0.12 -9.52 -6.75
N ILE A 51 0.00 -10.02 -5.53
CA ILE A 51 -0.93 -9.68 -4.45
C ILE A 51 -0.81 -8.18 -4.10
N ALA A 52 0.42 -7.69 -3.91
CA ALA A 52 0.69 -6.29 -3.59
C ALA A 52 0.13 -5.35 -4.67
N ASP A 53 0.39 -5.64 -5.94
CA ASP A 53 -0.11 -4.87 -7.08
C ASP A 53 -1.64 -4.91 -7.18
N TYR A 54 -2.25 -6.07 -6.99
CA TYR A 54 -3.70 -6.20 -7.09
C TYR A 54 -4.46 -5.44 -5.98
N PHE A 55 -3.89 -5.38 -4.78
CA PHE A 55 -4.48 -4.65 -3.66
C PHE A 55 -3.96 -3.22 -3.52
N ASP A 56 -3.04 -2.80 -4.37
CA ASP A 56 -2.37 -1.49 -4.33
C ASP A 56 -1.76 -1.19 -2.95
N VAL A 57 -1.01 -2.16 -2.41
CA VAL A 57 -0.36 -2.07 -1.09
C VAL A 57 1.13 -2.36 -1.18
N SER A 58 1.91 -1.84 -0.24
CA SER A 58 3.33 -2.18 -0.16
C SER A 58 3.56 -3.64 0.26
N LEU A 59 4.68 -4.24 -0.16
CA LEU A 59 5.10 -5.55 0.33
C LEU A 59 5.31 -5.52 1.85
N ASP A 60 5.92 -4.46 2.39
CA ASP A 60 6.08 -4.28 3.84
C ASP A 60 4.74 -4.33 4.59
N TYR A 61 3.69 -3.72 4.03
CA TYR A 61 2.34 -3.82 4.60
C TYR A 61 1.78 -5.24 4.47
N LEU A 62 1.88 -5.83 3.29
CA LEU A 62 1.36 -7.16 3.02
C LEU A 62 1.95 -8.19 3.99
N VAL A 63 3.25 -8.06 4.29
CA VAL A 63 3.98 -8.95 5.18
C VAL A 63 4.01 -8.53 6.66
N GLY A 64 3.31 -7.44 7.01
CA GLY A 64 3.16 -7.01 8.40
C GLY A 64 4.40 -6.36 9.03
N ARG A 65 5.34 -5.84 8.21
CA ARG A 65 6.46 -5.00 8.67
C ARG A 65 6.02 -3.57 9.02
N THR A 66 4.90 -3.12 8.49
CA THR A 66 4.29 -1.81 8.76
C THR A 66 2.77 -1.89 8.73
N ASP A 67 2.09 -0.99 9.44
CA ASP A 67 0.63 -0.81 9.37
C ASP A 67 0.21 0.19 8.29
N ILE A 68 1.18 0.85 7.63
CA ILE A 68 0.94 1.79 6.53
C ILE A 68 0.59 0.98 5.27
N LYS A 69 -0.70 0.95 4.92
CA LYS A 69 -1.25 0.24 3.75
C LYS A 69 -0.66 0.70 2.45
N GLU A 70 -0.61 2.01 2.30
CA GLU A 70 -0.26 2.67 1.07
C GLU A 70 1.11 2.15 0.63
N MET A 71 1.20 1.67 -0.62
CA MET A 71 2.44 1.92 -1.32
C MET A 71 2.66 3.41 -1.13
N VAL A 72 3.76 3.80 -0.47
CA VAL A 72 4.31 5.13 -0.68
C VAL A 72 4.67 5.10 -2.15
N THR A 73 3.67 5.36 -2.99
CA THR A 73 3.80 5.51 -4.40
C THR A 73 4.82 6.62 -4.45
N LYS A 74 6.03 6.21 -4.80
CA LYS A 74 6.90 7.14 -5.48
C LYS A 74 5.99 7.62 -6.62
N PRO A 75 5.57 8.90 -6.72
CA PRO A 75 5.60 9.46 -8.06
C PRO A 75 6.94 8.97 -8.59
N LYS A 76 6.98 8.20 -9.70
CA LYS A 76 8.27 7.66 -10.14
C LYS A 76 9.24 8.83 -10.05
N MET A 77 10.45 8.65 -9.56
CA MET A 77 11.30 9.82 -9.34
C MET A 77 11.52 10.63 -10.65
N SER A 78 11.15 10.05 -11.80
CA SER A 78 10.97 10.65 -13.13
C SER A 78 9.73 11.53 -13.36
N ASP A 79 8.74 11.51 -12.48
CA ASP A 79 7.38 12.07 -12.68
C ASP A 79 7.13 13.31 -11.80
N LEU A 80 8.05 13.65 -10.89
CA LEU A 80 7.98 14.90 -10.16
C LEU A 80 8.35 16.04 -11.10
N SER A 81 7.43 16.99 -11.29
CA SER A 81 7.77 18.28 -11.87
C SER A 81 8.83 18.98 -11.00
N GLU A 82 9.59 19.89 -11.59
CA GLU A 82 10.60 20.67 -10.87
C GLU A 82 10.02 21.39 -9.64
N LYS A 83 8.75 21.80 -9.72
CA LYS A 83 8.03 22.44 -8.61
C LYS A 83 7.77 21.47 -7.46
N GLU A 84 7.33 20.25 -7.75
CA GLU A 84 7.05 19.24 -6.73
C GLU A 84 8.34 18.77 -6.06
N ALA A 85 9.41 18.55 -6.82
CA ALA A 85 10.71 18.20 -6.26
C ALA A 85 11.25 19.30 -5.32
N LYS A 86 11.14 20.58 -5.73
CA LYS A 86 11.51 21.74 -4.90
C LYS A 86 10.64 21.86 -3.66
N PHE A 87 9.34 21.57 -3.77
CA PHE A 87 8.44 21.57 -2.63
C PHE A 87 8.86 20.52 -1.60
N VAL A 88 9.06 19.27 -2.02
CA VAL A 88 9.49 18.17 -1.13
C VAL A 88 10.82 18.48 -0.45
N GLN A 89 11.81 19.02 -1.17
CA GLN A 89 13.10 19.40 -0.57
C GLN A 89 12.92 20.45 0.52
N LYS A 90 12.18 21.52 0.24
CA LYS A 90 11.94 22.59 1.22
C LYS A 90 11.14 22.08 2.41
N PHE A 91 10.10 21.28 2.16
CA PHE A 91 9.23 20.72 3.18
C PHE A 91 9.98 19.80 4.15
N ARG A 92 10.91 18.98 3.66
CA ARG A 92 11.75 18.10 4.49
C ARG A 92 12.67 18.86 5.45
N CYS A 93 13.00 20.12 5.15
CA CYS A 93 13.84 20.97 6.00
C CYS A 93 13.05 21.76 7.06
N LEU A 94 11.71 21.66 7.07
CA LEU A 94 10.86 22.36 8.04
C LEU A 94 10.80 21.64 9.39
N LYS A 95 10.57 22.41 10.45
CA LYS A 95 10.19 21.87 11.77
C LYS A 95 8.77 21.31 11.72
N GLU A 96 8.44 20.36 12.61
CA GLU A 96 7.11 19.74 12.62
C GLU A 96 5.96 20.77 12.72
N ASN A 97 6.08 21.75 13.62
CA ASN A 97 5.07 22.81 13.75
C ASN A 97 4.90 23.67 12.48
N GLN A 98 5.93 23.75 11.63
CA GLN A 98 5.86 24.45 10.35
C GLN A 98 5.26 23.56 9.25
N LYS A 99 5.50 22.25 9.29
CA LYS A 99 4.83 21.29 8.40
C LYS A 99 3.33 21.25 8.68
N ASP A 100 2.93 21.26 9.94
CA ASP A 100 1.52 21.31 10.36
C ASP A 100 0.82 22.55 9.78
N PHE A 101 1.48 23.72 9.85
CA PHE A 101 0.96 24.94 9.24
C PHE A 101 0.81 24.83 7.71
N VAL A 102 1.78 24.21 7.03
CA VAL A 102 1.69 23.97 5.58
C VAL A 102 0.49 23.07 5.25
N PHE A 103 0.21 22.04 6.04
CA PHE A 103 -0.98 21.21 5.85
C PHE A 103 -2.27 22.01 6.08
N GLN A 104 -2.37 22.78 7.17
CA GLN A 104 -3.53 23.64 7.43
C GLN A 104 -3.80 24.61 6.27
N LEU A 105 -2.76 25.21 5.71
CA LEU A 105 -2.88 26.10 4.55
C LEU A 105 -3.37 25.35 3.30
N ILE A 106 -2.82 24.17 3.01
CA ILE A 106 -3.27 23.36 1.86
C ILE A 106 -4.74 22.98 2.01
N ASP A 107 -5.16 22.61 3.22
CA ASP A 107 -6.53 22.20 3.50
C ASP A 107 -7.51 23.37 3.43
N SER A 108 -7.12 24.59 3.85
CA SER A 108 -7.98 25.77 3.71
C SER A 108 -8.32 26.07 2.24
N TYR A 109 -7.37 25.87 1.32
CA TYR A 109 -7.63 26.05 -0.12
C TYR A 109 -8.48 24.94 -0.75
N LYS A 110 -8.66 23.79 -0.10
CA LYS A 110 -9.59 22.73 -0.56
C LYS A 110 -11.02 23.04 -0.13
N SER A 111 -11.21 23.62 1.05
CA SER A 111 -12.54 23.99 1.56
C SER A 111 -13.17 25.17 0.80
N ASP A 112 -12.37 26.04 0.20
CA ASP A 112 -12.84 27.17 -0.62
C ASP A 112 -13.26 26.75 -2.05
N LYS A 113 -13.19 25.46 -2.40
CA LYS A 113 -13.49 24.92 -3.74
C LYS A 113 -14.76 24.05 -3.82
N GLU A 114 -15.60 24.05 -2.79
CA GLU A 114 -17.00 23.59 -2.84
C GLU A 114 -17.96 24.79 -2.96
#